data_AF-A0A2K1Q628-F1
#
_entry.id   AF-A0A2K1Q628-F1
#
_cell.length_a   1.000
_cell.length_b   1.000
_cell.length_c   1.000
_cell.angle_alpha   90.00
_cell.angle_beta   90.00
_cell.angle_gamma   90.00
#
_symmetry.space_group_name_H-M   'P 1'
#
loop_
_entity.id
_entity.type
_entity.pdbx_description
1 polymer ?
#
loop_
_entity_poly.entity_id
_entity_poly.type
_entity_poly.pdbx_seq_one_letter_code
_entity_poly.pdbx_strand_id
1 'polypeptide(L)'
;MLCNSSNYEAELISFTPIVFNENINTQGENRYTNCGYGGRYPYLTSYTLKSDAKSGQLKREPNDNAKTSYTFTHDNNVVKIKTINKEWMYVSLRDLTKPDPLSDKRGYIKFSDVEPLN
;
A
#
# COMPACT_ATOMS: atom_id res chain seq x y z
N MET A 1 5.84 40.45 -11.23
CA MET A 1 6.53 39.32 -10.57
C MET A 1 6.86 38.33 -11.68
N LEU A 2 8.13 38.21 -12.05
CA LEU A 2 8.61 37.46 -13.22
C LEU A 2 8.80 35.98 -12.85
N CYS A 3 8.19 35.09 -13.63
CA CYS A 3 8.28 33.64 -13.48
C CYS A 3 9.56 33.14 -14.18
N ASN A 4 10.71 33.23 -13.51
CA ASN A 4 11.98 32.68 -13.98
C ASN A 4 12.28 31.37 -13.22
N SER A 5 11.66 30.26 -13.62
CA SER A 5 12.17 28.94 -13.23
C SER A 5 13.09 28.42 -14.33
N SER A 6 14.30 28.01 -13.95
CA SER A 6 15.22 27.32 -14.85
C SER A 6 14.57 26.05 -15.39
N ASN A 7 14.39 25.95 -16.70
CA ASN A 7 13.94 24.71 -17.33
C ASN A 7 15.13 23.76 -17.45
N TYR A 8 14.97 22.54 -16.95
CA TYR A 8 15.95 21.47 -17.11
C TYR A 8 15.41 20.47 -18.12
N GLU A 9 16.18 20.26 -19.18
CA GLU A 9 15.87 19.26 -20.21
C GLU A 9 16.69 18.01 -19.92
N ALA A 10 16.02 16.87 -19.82
CA ALA A 10 16.65 15.57 -19.61
C ALA A 10 16.55 14.76 -20.89
N GLU A 11 17.68 14.28 -21.38
CA GLU A 11 17.74 13.44 -22.57
C GLU A 11 17.46 11.98 -22.19
N LEU A 12 16.40 11.41 -22.78
CA LEU A 12 16.04 10.01 -22.56
C LEU A 12 17.01 9.10 -23.33
N ILE A 13 18.05 8.63 -22.64
CA ILE A 13 18.94 7.62 -23.18
C ILE A 13 18.27 6.25 -23.14
N SER A 14 18.16 5.65 -24.33
CA SER A 14 17.60 4.32 -24.52
C SER A 14 18.72 3.28 -24.44
N PHE A 15 18.49 2.19 -23.71
CA PHE A 15 19.44 1.08 -23.63
C PHE A 15 19.01 -0.04 -24.57
N THR A 16 19.96 -0.61 -25.30
CA THR A 16 19.74 -1.81 -26.11
C THR A 16 20.26 -3.00 -25.32
N PRO A 17 19.41 -3.96 -24.90
CA PRO A 17 19.88 -5.09 -24.12
C PRO A 17 20.81 -5.96 -24.98
N ILE A 18 22.00 -6.27 -24.46
CA ILE A 18 22.88 -7.27 -25.05
C ILE A 18 22.34 -8.62 -24.61
N VAL A 19 21.71 -9.35 -25.52
CA VAL A 19 21.20 -10.69 -25.24
C VAL A 19 22.39 -11.66 -25.20
N PHE A 20 22.89 -11.96 -24.00
CA PHE A 20 23.83 -13.06 -23.81
C PHE A 20 23.06 -14.39 -23.83
N ASN A 21 23.42 -15.27 -24.76
CA ASN A 21 22.93 -16.65 -24.85
C ASN A 21 23.56 -17.53 -23.75
N GLU A 22 23.40 -17.12 -22.50
CA GLU A 22 23.56 -18.05 -21.39
C GLU A 22 22.16 -18.47 -20.97
N ASN A 23 22.00 -19.75 -20.61
CA ASN A 23 20.76 -20.26 -20.02
C ASN A 23 20.59 -19.61 -18.63
N ILE A 24 20.21 -18.33 -18.63
CA ILE A 24 19.92 -17.57 -17.42
C ILE A 24 18.66 -18.22 -16.85
N ASN A 25 18.85 -18.95 -15.77
CA ASN A 25 17.76 -19.56 -15.03
C ASN A 25 17.02 -18.43 -14.29
N THR A 26 16.15 -17.73 -15.02
CA THR A 26 15.37 -16.56 -14.57
C THR A 26 14.42 -16.85 -13.40
N GLN A 27 14.34 -18.11 -12.96
CA GLN A 27 13.66 -18.53 -11.73
C GLN A 27 14.25 -17.90 -10.46
N GLY A 28 15.52 -17.47 -10.47
CA GLY A 28 16.21 -16.90 -9.30
C GLY A 28 16.19 -15.38 -9.19
N GLU A 29 16.14 -14.65 -10.32
CA GLU A 29 16.46 -13.21 -10.37
C GLU A 29 15.25 -12.28 -10.37
N ASN A 30 14.04 -12.82 -10.36
CA ASN A 30 12.80 -12.03 -10.23
C ASN A 30 12.58 -11.47 -8.79
N ARG A 31 13.59 -11.59 -7.92
CA ARG A 31 13.54 -11.10 -6.53
C ARG A 31 13.94 -9.63 -6.38
N TYR A 32 14.62 -9.06 -7.38
CA TYR A 32 15.21 -7.71 -7.28
C TYR A 32 14.68 -6.70 -8.31
N THR A 33 13.90 -7.12 -9.31
CA THR A 33 13.26 -6.25 -10.32
C THR A 33 12.00 -5.55 -9.81
N ASN A 34 11.71 -5.69 -8.52
CA ASN A 34 10.46 -5.28 -7.93
C ASN A 34 10.73 -4.18 -6.90
N CYS A 35 10.13 -3.00 -7.10
CA CYS A 35 10.15 -1.89 -6.14
C CYS A 35 9.63 -2.37 -4.76
N GLY A 36 10.55 -2.77 -3.88
CA GLY A 36 10.29 -3.26 -2.53
C GLY A 36 9.74 -4.69 -2.46
N TYR A 37 10.35 -5.52 -1.59
CA TYR A 37 9.80 -6.79 -1.09
C TYR A 37 9.09 -7.67 -2.13
N GLY A 38 9.78 -8.04 -3.22
CA GLY A 38 9.28 -9.05 -4.15
C GLY A 38 8.05 -8.69 -4.97
N GLY A 39 7.63 -7.41 -5.02
CA GLY A 39 6.74 -6.79 -6.02
C GLY A 39 5.48 -7.56 -6.40
N ARG A 40 4.96 -8.38 -5.49
CA ARG A 40 3.65 -9.01 -5.65
C ARG A 40 2.51 -8.00 -5.51
N TYR A 41 2.80 -6.76 -5.09
CA TYR A 41 1.78 -5.79 -4.69
C TYR A 41 2.08 -4.32 -5.04
N PRO A 42 2.40 -3.99 -6.31
CA PRO A 42 2.72 -2.61 -6.70
C PRO A 42 1.58 -1.60 -6.49
N TYR A 43 0.38 -2.04 -6.05
CA TYR A 43 -0.82 -1.22 -5.90
C TYR A 43 -1.45 -1.24 -4.50
N LEU A 44 -0.79 -1.80 -3.48
CA LEU A 44 -1.37 -1.81 -2.13
C LEU A 44 -1.38 -0.40 -1.53
N THR A 45 -2.52 0.27 -1.64
CA THR A 45 -2.74 1.56 -0.98
C THR A 45 -2.74 1.33 0.53
N SER A 46 -1.72 1.86 1.19
CA SER A 46 -1.58 1.80 2.64
C SER A 46 -2.08 3.09 3.27
N TYR A 47 -2.57 2.98 4.49
CA TYR A 47 -3.13 4.05 5.28
C TYR A 47 -2.62 3.93 6.72
N THR A 48 -2.54 5.06 7.41
CA THR A 48 -2.31 5.13 8.85
C THR A 48 -3.53 5.74 9.55
N LEU A 49 -3.69 5.46 10.83
CA LEU A 49 -4.68 6.14 11.66
C LEU A 49 -4.39 7.64 11.65
N LYS A 50 -5.44 8.48 11.57
CA LYS A 50 -5.24 9.94 11.67
C LYS A 50 -4.64 10.34 13.00
N SER A 51 -3.70 11.28 12.94
CA SER A 51 -2.92 11.76 14.08
C SER A 51 -3.72 12.22 15.31
N ASP A 52 -4.97 12.69 15.13
CA ASP A 52 -5.85 13.13 16.20
C ASP A 52 -6.57 11.98 16.94
N ALA A 53 -6.65 10.79 16.34
CA ALA A 53 -7.28 9.62 16.92
C ALA A 53 -6.29 8.82 17.77
N LYS A 54 -6.70 8.37 18.97
CA LYS A 54 -5.85 7.50 19.82
C LYS A 54 -5.83 6.04 19.35
N SER A 55 -6.92 5.58 18.74
CA SER A 55 -7.07 4.22 18.24
C SER A 55 -8.05 4.18 17.07
N GLY A 56 -7.84 3.23 16.17
CA GLY A 56 -8.72 2.94 15.04
C GLY A 56 -9.55 1.70 15.32
N GLN A 57 -10.73 1.64 14.71
CA GLN A 57 -11.64 0.49 14.85
C GLN A 57 -11.97 -0.08 13.48
N LEU A 58 -11.78 -1.39 13.34
CA LEU A 58 -12.33 -2.15 12.22
C LEU A 58 -13.71 -2.65 12.62
N LYS A 59 -14.70 -2.43 11.77
CA LYS A 59 -16.08 -2.88 11.93
C LYS A 59 -16.31 -4.20 11.22
N ARG A 60 -17.28 -4.98 11.69
CA ARG A 60 -17.71 -6.23 11.02
C ARG A 60 -18.49 -5.99 9.74
N GLU A 61 -19.12 -4.82 9.62
CA GLU A 61 -19.94 -4.39 8.48
C GLU A 61 -19.69 -2.89 8.21
N PRO A 62 -19.91 -2.39 6.99
CA PRO A 62 -19.72 -0.97 6.63
C PRO A 62 -20.89 -0.12 7.13
N ASN A 63 -21.08 -0.08 8.45
CA ASN A 63 -22.15 0.62 9.15
C ASN A 63 -21.61 1.18 10.47
N ASP A 64 -21.98 2.42 10.81
CA ASP A 64 -21.54 3.10 12.03
C ASP A 64 -21.91 2.36 13.31
N ASN A 65 -23.06 1.68 13.30
CA ASN A 65 -23.56 0.92 14.45
C ASN A 65 -23.08 -0.54 14.46
N ALA A 66 -22.25 -0.95 13.48
CA ALA A 66 -21.73 -2.31 13.45
C ALA A 66 -20.79 -2.58 14.63
N LYS A 67 -20.78 -3.84 15.08
CA LYS A 67 -19.83 -4.29 16.11
C LYS A 67 -18.40 -4.13 15.59
N THR A 68 -17.51 -3.69 16.48
CA THR A 68 -16.07 -3.65 16.21
C THR A 68 -15.52 -5.08 16.13
N SER A 69 -14.83 -5.40 15.03
CA SER A 69 -14.09 -6.65 14.85
C SER A 69 -12.70 -6.58 15.48
N TYR A 70 -12.04 -5.42 15.42
CA TYR A 70 -10.69 -5.22 15.92
C TYR A 70 -10.40 -3.75 16.23
N THR A 71 -9.52 -3.49 17.19
CA THR A 71 -9.03 -2.13 17.53
C THR A 71 -7.51 -2.09 17.35
N PHE A 72 -7.00 -1.04 16.70
CA PHE A 72 -5.59 -0.89 16.35
C PHE A 72 -5.05 0.49 16.76
N THR A 73 -3.73 0.65 16.79
CA THR A 73 -3.04 1.89 17.14
C THR A 73 -2.26 2.45 15.94
N HIS A 74 -1.62 3.61 16.13
CA HIS A 74 -0.72 4.22 15.16
C HIS A 74 0.45 3.34 14.72
N ASP A 75 0.83 2.34 15.52
CA ASP A 75 1.91 1.40 15.18
C ASP A 75 1.48 0.38 14.10
N ASN A 76 0.23 0.42 13.65
CA ASN A 76 -0.33 -0.53 12.71
C ASN A 76 -0.61 0.14 11.36
N ASN A 77 -0.03 -0.42 10.30
CA ASN A 77 -0.33 -0.01 8.93
C ASN A 77 -1.59 -0.72 8.44
N VAL A 78 -2.53 0.05 7.90
CA VAL A 78 -3.78 -0.44 7.33
C VAL A 78 -3.62 -0.56 5.83
N VAL A 79 -3.93 -1.71 5.26
CA VAL A 79 -3.84 -1.97 3.82
C VAL A 79 -5.24 -2.11 3.24
N LYS A 80 -5.55 -1.31 2.22
CA LYS A 80 -6.84 -1.40 1.52
C LYS A 80 -6.90 -2.61 0.61
N ILE A 81 -7.93 -3.42 0.81
CA ILE A 81 -8.24 -4.58 -0.04
C ILE A 81 -9.29 -4.19 -1.09
N LYS A 82 -10.35 -3.46 -0.68
CA LYS A 82 -11.45 -3.08 -1.58
C LYS A 82 -12.14 -1.80 -1.11
N THR A 83 -12.55 -0.95 -2.05
CA THR A 83 -13.48 0.15 -1.78
C THR A 83 -14.92 -0.38 -1.78
N ILE A 84 -15.69 -0.06 -0.74
CA ILE A 84 -17.10 -0.48 -0.65
C ILE A 84 -18.01 0.60 -1.24
N ASN A 85 -17.79 1.86 -0.84
CA ASN A 85 -18.48 3.02 -1.36
C ASN A 85 -17.62 4.28 -1.11
N LYS A 86 -18.22 5.48 -1.20
CA LYS A 86 -17.50 6.75 -1.00
C LYS A 86 -16.95 6.95 0.41
N GLU A 87 -17.51 6.27 1.40
CA GLU A 87 -17.16 6.44 2.81
C GLU A 87 -16.35 5.27 3.35
N TRP A 88 -16.64 4.05 2.90
CA TRP A 88 -16.15 2.82 3.49
C TRP A 88 -15.18 2.06 2.58
N MET A 89 -14.19 1.44 3.22
CA MET A 89 -13.30 0.46 2.61
C MET A 89 -13.15 -0.78 3.49
N TYR A 90 -12.88 -1.89 2.84
CA TYR A 90 -12.49 -3.14 3.48
C TYR A 90 -10.97 -3.27 3.48
N VAL A 91 -10.40 -3.54 4.65
CA VAL A 91 -8.97 -3.45 4.92
C VAL A 91 -8.44 -4.64 5.72
N SER A 92 -7.13 -4.79 5.72
CA SER A 92 -6.39 -5.66 6.65
C SER A 92 -5.25 -4.89 7.29
N LEU A 93 -4.87 -5.24 8.52
CA LEU A 93 -3.59 -4.78 9.06
C LEU A 93 -2.42 -5.49 8.38
N ARG A 94 -1.35 -4.74 8.13
CA ARG A 94 -0.13 -5.26 7.53
C ARG A 94 0.58 -6.20 8.50
N ASP A 95 1.03 -7.35 8.01
CA ASP A 95 1.78 -8.34 8.78
C ASP A 95 2.97 -8.85 7.97
N LEU A 96 4.16 -8.38 8.32
CA LEU A 96 5.41 -8.71 7.62
C LEU A 96 5.89 -10.14 7.88
N THR A 97 5.29 -10.86 8.83
CA THR A 97 5.65 -12.27 9.10
C THR A 97 5.02 -13.24 8.10
N LYS A 98 4.02 -12.78 7.33
CA LYS A 98 3.27 -13.60 6.38
C LYS A 98 3.80 -13.47 4.94
N PRO A 99 3.74 -14.54 4.12
CA PRO A 99 4.12 -14.49 2.71
C PRO A 99 3.29 -13.50 1.86
N ASP A 100 2.02 -13.34 2.23
CA ASP A 100 1.14 -12.25 1.79
C ASP A 100 1.05 -11.28 2.98
N PRO A 101 1.50 -10.00 2.87
CA PRO A 101 1.69 -9.12 4.01
C PRO A 101 0.36 -8.58 4.59
N LEU A 102 -0.71 -9.36 4.53
CA LEU A 102 -2.05 -9.08 5.03
C LEU A 102 -2.36 -10.02 6.20
N SER A 103 -2.63 -9.45 7.36
CA SER A 103 -3.06 -10.22 8.54
C SER A 103 -4.49 -10.75 8.40
N ASP A 104 -4.90 -11.55 9.38
CA ASP A 104 -6.30 -11.99 9.55
C ASP A 104 -7.15 -10.94 10.28
N LYS A 105 -6.54 -9.86 10.77
CA LYS A 105 -7.23 -8.73 11.40
C LYS A 105 -7.77 -7.85 10.28
N ARG A 106 -8.98 -8.19 9.84
CA ARG A 106 -9.67 -7.54 8.72
C ARG A 106 -11.00 -6.93 9.16
N GLY A 107 -11.46 -5.95 8.41
CA GLY A 107 -12.77 -5.35 8.63
C GLY A 107 -13.00 -4.10 7.80
N TYR A 108 -14.07 -3.41 8.13
CA TYR A 108 -14.51 -2.20 7.45
C TYR A 108 -14.09 -0.96 8.24
N ILE A 109 -13.61 0.06 7.56
CA ILE A 109 -13.25 1.35 8.16
C ILE A 109 -13.62 2.48 7.21
N LYS A 110 -13.86 3.68 7.75
CA LYS A 110 -14.11 4.86 6.94
C LYS A 110 -12.81 5.48 6.43
N PHE A 111 -12.87 6.06 5.24
CA PHE A 111 -11.78 6.92 4.75
C PHE A 111 -11.54 8.13 5.65
N SER A 112 -12.55 8.59 6.39
CA SER A 112 -12.42 9.71 7.34
C SER A 112 -11.54 9.41 8.55
N ASP A 113 -11.29 8.15 8.86
CA ASP A 113 -10.63 7.74 10.11
C ASP A 113 -9.13 7.48 9.91
N VAL A 114 -8.69 7.51 8.65
CA VAL A 114 -7.31 7.22 8.27
C VAL A 114 -6.82 8.22 7.23
N GLU A 115 -5.52 8.26 7.03
CA GLU A 115 -4.88 9.04 5.98
C GLU A 115 -3.93 8.16 5.16
N PRO A 116 -3.75 8.43 3.85
CA PRO A 116 -2.81 7.68 3.03
C PRO A 116 -1.40 7.73 3.60
N LEU A 117 -0.74 6.58 3.64
CA LEU A 117 0.67 6.47 4.00
C LEU A 117 1.50 6.70 2.73
N ASN A 118 2.07 7.90 2.59
CA ASN A 118 2.93 8.31 1.48
C ASN A 118 4.39 7.95 1.73
#